data_AF-A0A0C2V019-F1
#
_entry.id   AF-A0A0C2V019-F1
#
_cell.length_a   1.000
_cell.length_b   1.000
_cell.length_c   1.000
_cell.angle_alpha   90.00
_cell.angle_beta   90.00
_cell.angle_gamma   90.00
#
_symmetry.space_group_name_H-M   'P 1'
#
loop_
_entity.id
_entity.type
_entity.pdbx_description
1 polymer ?
#
loop_
_entity_poly.entity_id
_entity_poly.type
_entity_poly.pdbx_seq_one_letter_code
_entity_poly.pdbx_strand_id
1 'polypeptide(L)' 'MIIKFIFLAIVLYGSYKFLGGKFPNLKLKTKEEKKLEEDTLVECQTCSTFVTTKEAIIVKGNYYCSRECANKV' A
#
# COMPACT_ATOMS: atom_id res chain seq x y z
N MET A 1 34.79 20.22 27.98
CA MET A 1 34.52 18.89 27.37
C MET A 1 33.15 18.81 26.67
N ILE A 2 32.10 19.49 27.16
CA ILE A 2 30.76 19.53 26.53
C ILE A 2 30.72 20.28 25.17
N ILE A 3 31.53 21.35 25.01
CA ILE A 3 31.54 22.19 23.80
C ILE A 3 31.91 21.39 22.55
N LYS A 4 32.81 20.41 22.70
CA LYS A 4 33.26 19.54 21.61
C LYS A 4 32.15 18.60 21.12
N PHE A 5 31.22 18.19 21.99
CA PHE A 5 30.07 17.38 21.61
C PHE A 5 29.01 18.20 20.85
N ILE A 6 28.80 19.46 21.25
CA ILE A 6 27.86 20.37 20.56
C ILE A 6 28.32 20.62 19.12
N PHE A 7 29.61 20.89 18.93
CA PHE A 7 30.18 21.05 17.58
C PHE A 7 30.02 19.78 16.73
N LEU A 8 30.25 18.60 17.31
CA LEU A 8 30.11 17.33 16.60
C LEU A 8 28.66 17.05 16.17
N ALA A 9 27.68 17.38 17.02
CA ALA A 9 26.26 17.23 16.70
C ALA A 9 25.82 18.17 15.56
N ILE A 10 26.30 19.42 15.53
CA ILE A 10 25.98 20.40 14.49
C ILE A 10 26.53 19.96 13.13
N VAL A 11 27.77 19.46 13.10
CA VAL A 11 28.41 18.98 11.85
C VAL A 11 27.67 17.76 11.29
N LEU A 12 27.30 16.80 12.15
CA LEU A 12 26.52 15.62 11.75
C LEU A 12 25.12 15.98 11.24
N TYR A 13 24.44 16.92 11.91
CA TYR A 13 23.12 17.38 11.48
C TYR A 13 23.17 18.15 10.16
N GLY A 14 24.18 19.01 10.00
CA GLY A 14 24.43 19.76 8.77
C GLY A 14 24.70 18.86 7.58
N SER A 15 25.59 17.86 7.74
CA SER A 15 25.88 16.89 6.68
C SER A 15 24.68 16.00 6.36
N TYR A 16 23.89 15.59 7.35
CA TYR A 16 22.65 14.84 7.15
C TYR A 16 21.61 15.62 6.34
N LYS A 17 21.44 16.92 6.63
CA LYS A 17 20.54 17.79 5.86
C LYS A 17 21.06 18.04 4.44
N PHE A 18 22.38 18.19 4.28
CA PHE A 18 23.01 18.41 2.98
C PHE A 18 22.96 17.17 2.07
N LEU A 19 23.06 15.96 2.64
CA LEU A 19 22.96 14.69 1.91
C LEU A 19 21.51 14.30 1.55
N GLY A 20 20.58 15.26 1.59
CA GLY A 20 19.25 15.10 1.03
C GLY A 20 18.23 14.46 1.97
N GLY A 21 18.43 14.49 3.29
CA GLY A 21 17.39 14.42 4.33
C GLY A 21 16.32 13.32 4.22
N LYS A 22 16.52 12.32 3.36
CA LYS A 22 15.63 11.18 3.21
C LYS A 22 16.07 10.21 4.27
N PHE A 23 15.47 10.32 5.44
CA PHE A 23 15.33 9.16 6.31
C PHE A 23 14.93 8.00 5.39
N PRO A 24 15.72 6.91 5.27
CA PRO A 24 15.21 5.70 4.68
C PRO A 24 13.96 5.43 5.48
N ASN A 25 12.80 5.52 4.82
CA ASN A 25 11.55 5.26 5.50
C ASN A 25 11.76 3.87 6.08
N LEU A 26 11.92 3.78 7.39
CA LEU A 26 11.73 2.58 8.17
C LEU A 26 10.24 2.30 8.08
N LYS A 27 9.76 2.04 6.87
CA LYS A 27 8.65 1.15 6.65
C LYS A 27 9.22 -0.16 7.17
N LEU A 28 8.99 -0.39 8.47
CA LEU A 28 8.58 -1.69 8.94
C LEU A 28 7.49 -2.15 7.97
N LYS A 29 7.91 -2.71 6.83
CA LYS A 29 7.05 -3.54 6.02
C LYS A 29 6.87 -4.76 6.88
N THR A 30 5.92 -4.70 7.82
CA THR A 30 5.15 -5.88 8.19
C THR A 30 4.80 -6.53 6.86
N LYS A 31 5.45 -7.67 6.61
CA LYS A 31 5.43 -8.38 5.35
C LYS A 31 4.08 -9.06 5.10
N GLU A 32 3.07 -8.78 5.92
CA GLU A 32 1.83 -9.55 6.02
C GLU A 32 0.61 -8.86 5.40
N GLU A 33 0.60 -7.55 5.18
CA GLU A 33 -0.63 -6.88 4.70
C GLU A 33 -0.81 -6.88 3.18
N LYS A 34 0.20 -7.26 2.39
CA LYS A 34 0.10 -7.22 0.92
C LYS A 34 -0.30 -8.52 0.23
N LYS A 35 -0.44 -9.63 0.97
CA LYS A 35 -0.78 -10.93 0.38
C LYS A 35 -2.22 -11.38 0.61
N LEU A 36 -2.95 -10.82 1.57
CA LEU A 36 -4.30 -11.30 1.89
C LEU A 36 -5.40 -10.75 0.97
N GLU A 37 -5.21 -9.57 0.37
CA GLU A 37 -6.19 -9.01 -0.57
C GLU A 37 -6.20 -9.72 -1.94
N GLU A 38 -5.16 -10.50 -2.27
CA GLU A 38 -5.09 -11.22 -3.56
C GLU A 38 -5.99 -12.46 -3.60
N ASP A 39 -6.23 -13.10 -2.45
CA ASP A 39 -6.93 -14.38 -2.38
C ASP A 39 -8.41 -14.25 -1.96
N THR A 40 -8.91 -13.02 -1.77
CA THR A 40 -10.33 -12.83 -1.43
C THR A 40 -11.18 -13.00 -2.69
N LEU A 41 -11.87 -14.14 -2.77
CA LEU A 41 -12.79 -14.49 -3.85
C LEU A 41 -14.20 -14.02 -3.50
N VAL A 42 -14.82 -13.27 -4.41
CA VAL A 42 -16.20 -12.79 -4.32
C VAL A 42 -17.02 -13.38 -5.46
N GLU A 43 -18.28 -13.69 -5.17
CA GLU A 43 -19.19 -14.28 -6.15
C GLU A 43 -19.80 -13.20 -7.05
N CYS A 44 -19.79 -13.42 -8.36
CA CYS A 44 -20.48 -12.56 -9.30
C CYS A 44 -22.00 -12.73 -9.17
N GLN A 45 -22.72 -11.62 -8.98
CA GLN A 45 -24.17 -11.67 -8.80
C GLN A 45 -24.95 -12.17 -10.04
N THR A 46 -24.37 -12.06 -11.24
CA THR A 46 -25.05 -12.39 -12.50
C THR A 46 -24.87 -13.86 -12.91
N CYS A 47 -23.68 -14.43 -12.71
CA CYS A 47 -23.32 -15.75 -13.25
C CYS A 47 -22.71 -16.69 -12.20
N SER A 48 -22.65 -16.28 -10.93
CA SER A 48 -22.11 -17.07 -9.81
C SER A 48 -20.66 -17.53 -9.99
N THR A 49 -19.90 -16.90 -10.89
CA THR A 49 -18.47 -17.17 -11.00
C THR A 49 -17.72 -16.44 -9.89
N PHE A 50 -16.69 -17.08 -9.34
CA PHE A 50 -15.84 -16.49 -8.31
C PHE A 50 -14.73 -15.68 -8.96
N VAL A 51 -14.62 -14.42 -8.58
CA VAL A 51 -13.56 -13.51 -9.05
C VAL A 51 -12.85 -12.89 -7.87
N THR A 52 -11.58 -12.55 -8.05
CA THR A 52 -10.82 -11.85 -7.01
C THR A 52 -11.38 -10.44 -6.82
N THR A 53 -11.36 -9.92 -5.60
CA THR A 53 -11.81 -8.54 -5.32
C THR A 53 -11.06 -7.49 -6.15
N LYS A 54 -9.82 -7.77 -6.56
CA LYS A 54 -9.01 -6.89 -7.42
C LYS A 54 -9.47 -6.86 -8.88
N GLU A 55 -9.98 -7.98 -9.39
CA GLU A 55 -10.44 -8.11 -10.78
C GLU A 55 -11.94 -7.89 -10.92
N ALA A 56 -12.69 -7.98 -9.82
CA ALA A 56 -14.11 -7.76 -9.79
C ALA A 56 -14.47 -6.31 -10.12
N ILE A 57 -15.47 -6.14 -10.98
CA ILE A 57 -16.09 -4.84 -11.26
C ILE A 57 -17.17 -4.62 -10.21
N ILE A 58 -17.13 -3.48 -9.50
CA ILE A 58 -18.09 -3.14 -8.47
C ILE A 58 -19.11 -2.14 -9.01
N VAL A 59 -20.39 -2.52 -9.07
CA VAL A 59 -21.49 -1.62 -9.45
C VAL A 59 -22.56 -1.64 -8.37
N LYS A 60 -22.86 -0.48 -7.80
CA LYS A 60 -23.86 -0.31 -6.72
C LYS A 60 -23.63 -1.23 -5.50
N GLY A 61 -22.37 -1.59 -5.22
CA GLY A 61 -22.01 -2.47 -4.10
C GLY A 61 -22.04 -3.97 -4.42
N ASN A 62 -22.33 -4.35 -5.66
CA ASN A 62 -22.33 -5.73 -6.11
C ASN A 62 -21.09 -6.03 -6.96
N TYR A 63 -20.61 -7.27 -6.89
CA TYR A 63 -19.42 -7.72 -7.59
C TYR A 63 -19.75 -8.43 -8.91
N TYR A 64 -18.99 -8.12 -9.96
CA TYR A 64 -19.17 -8.69 -11.30
C TYR A 64 -17.86 -9.15 -11.90
N CYS A 65 -17.90 -10.27 -12.63
CA CYS A 65 -16.71 -10.84 -13.26
C CYS A 65 -16.28 -10.13 -14.56
N SER A 66 -17.21 -9.42 -15.21
CA SER A 66 -16.95 -8.76 -16.49
C SER A 66 -17.91 -7.59 -16.72
N ARG A 67 -17.56 -6.71 -17.66
CA ARG A 67 -18.43 -5.58 -18.05
C ARG A 67 -19.77 -6.06 -18.60
N GLU A 68 -19.79 -7.21 -19.25
CA GLU A 68 -21.01 -7.83 -19.75
C GLU A 68 -21.96 -8.21 -18.62
N CYS A 69 -21.44 -8.76 -17.52
CA CYS A 69 -22.25 -9.09 -16.34
C CYS A 69 -22.71 -7.83 -15.62
N ALA A 70 -21.83 -6.82 -15.48
CA ALA A 70 -22.18 -5.54 -14.88
C ALA A 70 -23.26 -4.77 -15.66
N ASN A 71 -23.30 -4.92 -17.00
CA ASN A 71 -24.30 -4.27 -17.86
C ASN A 71 -25.63 -5.04 -17.96
N LYS A 72 -25.73 -6.25 -17.39
CA LYS A 72 -26.99 -7.02 -17.31
C LYS A 72 -27.86 -6.65 -16.10
N VAL A 73 -27.43 -5.66 -15.31
CA VAL A 73 -27.99 -5.26 -14.01
C VAL A 73 -28.85 -4.00 -14.13
#